data_AF-A0A6G1K582-F1
#
_entry.id   AF-A0A6G1K582-F1
#
_cell.length_a   1.000
_cell.length_b   1.000
_cell.length_c   1.000
_cell.angle_alpha   90.00
_cell.angle_beta   90.00
_cell.angle_gamma   90.00
#
_symmetry.space_group_name_H-M   'P 1'
#
loop_
_entity.id
_entity.type
_entity.pdbx_description
1 polymer ?
#
loop_
_entity_poly.entity_id
_entity_poly.type
_entity_poly.pdbx_seq_one_letter_code
_entity_poly.pdbx_strand_id
1 'polypeptide(L)'
;MDTQELLHLHAKAKEYFKIKMAKINSSRVLLQPITLADIYLADISPDRRAKLMIDGIPPHYQLDFYFKTFNEFAASGYVARKHNQRNHIAFATWFYNMDKQHNFACFHERVRWNVVLAVILTTSKEANDICHPDTLPFREGFLDAWINAMIRQNDCIDQEAFVRIWHHTNYDLTFFGTKDRLRMYNAISELKKNMPPFPNGCTPDEFLEGAKHFDQKQLRQFGPAWALQWVMGAERDMTQFKKQDKDQVMTDGDSLQSAFSGLGGPAEEDTIPLTYELFQRDWVKALLTPIEPVYVDNSYTIGPRAQNWIAPSTAIELLEGRLAEILDIADIFAKLIVS
;
A
#
# COMPACT_ATOMS: atom_id res chain seq x y z
N MET A 1 35.27 3.76 -23.75
CA MET A 1 33.89 3.70 -24.24
C MET A 1 33.78 4.71 -25.35
N ASP A 2 33.46 4.29 -26.57
CA ASP A 2 33.27 5.23 -27.67
C ASP A 2 31.89 5.92 -27.59
N THR A 3 31.68 6.95 -28.41
CA THR A 3 30.43 7.70 -28.44
C THR A 3 29.22 6.84 -28.82
N GLN A 4 29.40 5.82 -29.66
CA GLN A 4 28.30 4.95 -30.08
C GLN A 4 27.85 4.03 -28.95
N GLU A 5 28.78 3.51 -28.18
CA GLU A 5 28.52 2.70 -26.99
C GLU A 5 27.79 3.51 -25.91
N LEU A 6 28.20 4.77 -25.69
CA LEU A 6 27.51 5.71 -24.79
C LEU A 6 26.06 5.97 -25.22
N LEU A 7 25.83 6.23 -26.52
CA LEU A 7 24.49 6.44 -27.07
C LEU A 7 23.62 5.19 -26.94
N HIS A 8 24.20 4.01 -27.18
CA HIS A 8 23.51 2.73 -27.01
C HIS A 8 23.07 2.50 -25.56
N LEU A 9 23.97 2.75 -24.58
CA LEU A 9 23.63 2.64 -23.16
C LEU A 9 22.55 3.64 -22.75
N HIS A 10 22.58 4.87 -23.27
CA HIS A 10 21.54 5.87 -23.02
C HIS A 10 20.17 5.43 -23.57
N ALA A 11 20.12 4.93 -24.81
CA ALA A 11 18.89 4.41 -25.41
C ALA A 11 18.32 3.24 -24.59
N LYS A 12 19.20 2.32 -24.14
CA LYS A 12 18.84 1.21 -23.27
C LYS A 12 18.32 1.69 -21.91
N ALA A 13 18.95 2.70 -21.30
CA ALA A 13 18.50 3.30 -20.05
C ALA A 13 17.11 3.92 -20.19
N LYS A 14 16.84 4.64 -21.28
CA LYS A 14 15.50 5.18 -21.61
C LYS A 14 14.45 4.09 -21.69
N GLU A 15 14.75 3.01 -22.42
CA GLU A 15 13.84 1.86 -22.56
C GLU A 15 13.57 1.18 -21.22
N TYR A 16 14.63 0.85 -20.47
CA TYR A 16 14.50 0.16 -19.18
C TYR A 16 13.81 1.04 -18.14
N PHE A 17 14.07 2.34 -18.13
CA PHE A 17 13.38 3.29 -17.25
C PHE A 17 11.88 3.24 -17.50
N LYS A 18 11.46 3.35 -18.75
CA LYS A 18 10.04 3.27 -19.12
C LYS A 18 9.41 1.95 -18.66
N ILE A 19 10.05 0.81 -18.93
CA ILE A 19 9.52 -0.51 -18.57
C ILE A 19 9.43 -0.69 -17.05
N LYS A 20 10.50 -0.35 -16.32
CA LYS A 20 10.58 -0.54 -14.87
C LYS A 20 9.63 0.41 -14.14
N MET A 21 9.56 1.68 -14.53
CA MET A 21 8.68 2.65 -13.88
C MET A 21 7.19 2.38 -14.14
N ALA A 22 6.83 1.79 -15.29
CA ALA A 22 5.43 1.45 -15.61
C ALA A 22 4.79 0.42 -14.65
N LYS A 23 5.57 -0.23 -13.80
CA LYS A 23 5.08 -1.22 -12.83
C LYS A 23 4.91 -0.66 -11.43
N ILE A 24 5.50 0.50 -11.14
CA ILE A 24 5.21 1.26 -9.93
C ILE A 24 3.94 2.07 -10.19
N ASN A 25 3.00 2.04 -9.26
CA ASN A 25 1.81 2.88 -9.34
C ASN A 25 2.20 4.34 -9.05
N SER A 26 2.69 5.04 -10.06
CA SER A 26 3.32 6.35 -9.94
C SER A 26 2.43 7.36 -9.23
N SER A 27 1.14 7.42 -9.55
CA SER A 27 0.22 8.39 -8.94
C SER A 27 -0.05 8.18 -7.45
N ARG A 28 0.39 7.06 -6.87
CA ARG A 28 0.11 6.72 -5.45
C ARG A 28 1.34 6.50 -4.60
N VAL A 29 2.42 6.05 -5.23
CA VAL A 29 3.70 5.81 -4.53
C VAL A 29 4.66 6.97 -4.74
N LEU A 30 4.62 7.62 -5.91
CA LEU A 30 5.52 8.71 -6.25
C LEU A 30 4.76 10.03 -6.10
N LEU A 31 5.06 10.78 -5.04
CA LEU A 31 4.49 12.12 -4.83
C LEU A 31 4.93 13.10 -5.94
N GLN A 32 6.07 12.83 -6.58
CA GLN A 32 6.60 13.61 -7.68
C GLN A 32 6.97 12.72 -8.87
N PRO A 33 6.74 13.19 -10.11
CA PRO A 33 7.26 12.54 -11.30
C PRO A 33 8.78 12.38 -11.25
N ILE A 34 9.26 11.16 -11.47
CA ILE A 34 10.70 10.85 -11.58
C ILE A 34 11.05 10.78 -13.07
N THR A 35 12.18 11.38 -13.43
CA THR A 35 12.74 11.45 -14.79
C THR A 35 14.03 10.63 -14.89
N LEU A 36 14.52 10.39 -16.10
CA LEU A 36 15.84 9.76 -16.28
C LEU A 36 16.96 10.71 -15.83
N ALA A 37 16.78 12.03 -15.97
CA ALA A 37 17.71 13.03 -15.45
C ALA A 37 17.90 12.93 -13.93
N ASP A 38 16.84 12.62 -13.17
CA ASP A 38 16.94 12.41 -11.71
C ASP A 38 17.92 11.28 -11.38
N ILE A 39 17.85 10.16 -12.12
CA ILE A 39 18.75 9.01 -11.97
C ILE A 39 20.18 9.38 -12.37
N TYR A 40 20.36 10.07 -13.49
CA TYR A 40 21.68 10.48 -13.95
C TYR A 40 22.37 11.44 -13.00
N LEU A 41 21.64 12.37 -12.41
CA LEU A 41 22.20 13.45 -11.59
C LEU A 41 22.17 13.16 -10.09
N ALA A 42 21.63 12.02 -9.65
CA ALA A 42 21.46 11.67 -8.23
C ALA A 42 22.73 11.83 -7.38
N ASP A 43 23.89 11.40 -7.90
CA ASP A 43 25.14 11.43 -7.12
C ASP A 43 25.74 12.83 -6.98
N ILE A 44 25.33 13.78 -7.83
CA ILE A 44 25.88 15.14 -7.87
C ILE A 44 24.88 16.23 -7.49
N SER A 45 23.60 15.87 -7.34
CA SER A 45 22.53 16.78 -6.92
C SER A 45 21.75 16.17 -5.76
N PRO A 46 21.91 16.70 -4.53
CA PRO A 46 21.17 16.23 -3.36
C PRO A 46 19.65 16.26 -3.55
N ASP A 47 19.12 17.28 -4.24
CA ASP A 47 17.69 17.42 -4.51
C ASP A 47 17.18 16.30 -5.43
N ARG A 48 17.96 15.96 -6.47
CA ARG A 48 17.63 14.84 -7.37
C ARG A 48 17.70 13.51 -6.64
N ARG A 49 18.70 13.33 -5.76
CA ARG A 49 18.79 12.15 -4.89
C ARG A 49 17.58 12.04 -3.97
N ALA A 50 17.17 13.12 -3.34
CA ALA A 50 16.01 13.14 -2.45
C ALA A 50 14.73 12.71 -3.18
N LYS A 51 14.54 13.10 -4.45
CA LYS A 51 13.40 12.63 -5.26
C LYS A 51 13.40 11.13 -5.53
N LEU A 52 14.56 10.47 -5.54
CA LEU A 52 14.67 9.02 -5.69
C LEU A 52 14.45 8.27 -4.38
N MET A 53 14.42 8.99 -3.25
CA MET A 53 14.07 8.46 -1.93
C MET A 53 12.58 8.67 -1.72
N ILE A 54 11.82 7.59 -1.82
CA ILE A 54 10.36 7.62 -1.67
C ILE A 54 10.02 7.56 -0.18
N ASP A 55 9.27 8.57 0.29
CA ASP A 55 8.72 8.60 1.64
C ASP A 55 7.85 7.36 1.89
N GLY A 56 7.93 6.77 3.08
CA GLY A 56 7.21 5.52 3.39
C GLY A 56 7.93 4.25 2.98
N ILE A 57 9.09 4.33 2.31
CA ILE A 57 9.86 3.16 1.89
C ILE A 57 11.20 3.10 2.67
N PRO A 58 11.54 1.95 3.29
CA PRO A 58 12.82 1.79 3.98
C PRO A 58 14.02 2.08 3.06
N PRO A 59 15.13 2.65 3.57
CA PRO A 59 16.29 3.02 2.75
C PRO A 59 16.86 1.88 1.89
N HIS A 60 16.79 0.64 2.37
CA HIS A 60 17.27 -0.55 1.65
C HIS A 60 16.28 -1.14 0.64
N TYR A 61 15.06 -0.60 0.55
CA TYR A 61 14.05 -0.97 -0.45
C TYR A 61 13.76 0.17 -1.44
N GLN A 62 14.62 1.18 -1.52
CA GLN A 62 14.45 2.32 -2.42
C GLN A 62 14.60 1.94 -3.90
N LEU A 63 14.47 2.92 -4.80
CA LEU A 63 14.38 2.68 -6.24
C LEU A 63 15.58 1.93 -6.83
N ASP A 64 16.78 2.04 -6.25
CA ASP A 64 17.96 1.32 -6.72
C ASP A 64 17.81 -0.19 -6.45
N PHE A 65 17.31 -0.56 -5.28
CA PHE A 65 16.95 -1.93 -4.94
C PHE A 65 15.90 -2.45 -5.91
N TYR A 66 14.84 -1.67 -6.16
CA TYR A 66 13.80 -2.04 -7.13
C TYR A 66 14.37 -2.30 -8.53
N PHE A 67 15.24 -1.42 -9.02
CA PHE A 67 15.83 -1.59 -10.34
C PHE A 67 16.77 -2.80 -10.44
N LYS A 68 17.58 -3.04 -9.39
CA LYS A 68 18.49 -4.20 -9.28
C LYS A 68 17.74 -5.53 -9.22
N THR A 69 16.56 -5.55 -8.59
CA THR A 69 15.78 -6.78 -8.33
C THR A 69 14.52 -6.88 -9.20
N PHE A 70 14.42 -6.06 -10.25
CA PHE A 70 13.23 -5.95 -11.10
C PHE A 70 12.73 -7.32 -11.62
N ASN A 71 13.63 -8.20 -12.05
CA ASN A 71 13.26 -9.51 -12.57
C ASN A 71 12.64 -10.41 -11.49
N GLU A 72 13.02 -10.25 -10.22
CA GLU A 72 12.43 -11.01 -9.10
C GLU A 72 10.99 -10.55 -8.81
N PHE A 73 10.70 -9.25 -8.91
CA PHE A 73 9.32 -8.75 -8.87
C PHE A 73 8.51 -9.23 -10.07
N ALA A 74 9.11 -9.21 -11.27
CA ALA A 74 8.43 -9.67 -12.48
C ALA A 74 8.09 -11.16 -12.39
N ALA A 75 9.02 -11.99 -11.91
CA ALA A 75 8.83 -13.42 -11.68
C ALA A 75 7.76 -13.72 -10.62
N SER A 76 7.63 -12.87 -9.59
CA SER A 76 6.55 -12.99 -8.60
C SER A 76 5.21 -12.44 -9.11
N GLY A 77 5.17 -11.85 -10.30
CA GLY A 77 3.99 -11.19 -10.85
C GLY A 77 3.60 -9.93 -10.07
N TYR A 78 4.54 -9.31 -9.36
CA TYR A 78 4.31 -8.14 -8.49
C TYR A 78 3.31 -8.41 -7.34
N VAL A 79 3.24 -9.67 -6.90
CA VAL A 79 2.38 -10.14 -5.80
C VAL A 79 3.25 -10.55 -4.62
N ALA A 80 2.83 -10.22 -3.41
CA ALA A 80 3.51 -10.65 -2.19
C ALA A 80 3.10 -12.09 -1.88
N ARG A 81 4.09 -12.96 -1.64
CA ARG A 81 3.92 -14.38 -1.39
C ARG A 81 4.72 -14.78 -0.15
N LYS A 82 4.15 -15.67 0.65
CA LYS A 82 4.84 -16.23 1.83
C LYS A 82 5.81 -17.36 1.50
N HIS A 83 5.60 -18.02 0.36
CA HIS A 83 6.35 -19.19 -0.05
C HIS A 83 6.97 -18.94 -1.42
N ASN A 84 8.16 -19.51 -1.65
CA ASN A 84 8.88 -19.43 -2.91
C ASN A 84 9.15 -18.00 -3.40
N GLN A 85 9.21 -17.03 -2.48
CA GLN A 85 9.62 -15.65 -2.73
C GLN A 85 10.63 -15.25 -1.65
N ARG A 86 11.67 -14.50 -2.03
CA ARG A 86 12.62 -13.97 -1.04
C ARG A 86 11.94 -12.89 -0.21
N ASN A 87 12.20 -12.90 1.10
CA ASN A 87 11.56 -11.98 2.05
C ASN A 87 11.67 -10.52 1.60
N HIS A 88 12.85 -10.05 1.18
CA HIS A 88 13.03 -8.65 0.76
C HIS A 88 12.15 -8.26 -0.44
N ILE A 89 11.87 -9.18 -1.38
CA ILE A 89 10.96 -8.92 -2.50
C ILE A 89 9.52 -8.82 -1.99
N ALA A 90 9.12 -9.72 -1.10
CA ALA A 90 7.79 -9.65 -0.47
C ALA A 90 7.62 -8.32 0.27
N PHE A 91 8.60 -7.91 1.08
CA PHE A 91 8.57 -6.66 1.85
C PHE A 91 8.47 -5.44 0.93
N ALA A 92 9.35 -5.34 -0.06
CA ALA A 92 9.28 -4.24 -1.01
C ALA A 92 7.96 -4.23 -1.78
N THR A 93 7.36 -5.39 -2.10
CA THR A 93 6.03 -5.46 -2.74
C THR A 93 4.95 -4.80 -1.88
N TRP A 94 4.99 -4.96 -0.55
CA TRP A 94 4.10 -4.28 0.40
C TRP A 94 4.32 -2.76 0.38
N PHE A 95 5.57 -2.30 0.48
CA PHE A 95 5.92 -0.86 0.54
C PHE A 95 5.60 -0.12 -0.76
N TYR A 96 5.86 -0.74 -1.91
CA TYR A 96 5.52 -0.17 -3.21
C TYR A 96 4.04 -0.27 -3.58
N ASN A 97 3.18 -0.81 -2.69
CA ASN A 97 1.76 -1.01 -2.96
C ASN A 97 1.48 -1.75 -4.29
N MET A 98 2.40 -2.64 -4.69
CA MET A 98 2.33 -3.36 -5.97
C MET A 98 1.22 -4.42 -5.94
N ASP A 99 1.03 -5.05 -4.78
CA ASP A 99 -0.03 -6.01 -4.54
C ASP A 99 -1.24 -5.32 -3.91
N LYS A 100 -2.36 -5.32 -4.65
CA LYS A 100 -3.62 -4.72 -4.20
C LYS A 100 -4.23 -5.43 -2.98
N GLN A 101 -3.76 -6.62 -2.63
CA GLN A 101 -4.20 -7.40 -1.48
C GLN A 101 -3.29 -7.22 -0.28
N HIS A 102 -2.01 -6.89 -0.51
CA HIS A 102 -0.95 -6.83 0.50
C HIS A 102 -0.24 -5.48 0.42
N ASN A 103 -0.81 -4.49 1.08
CA ASN A 103 -0.27 -3.15 1.15
C ASN A 103 -0.80 -2.42 2.38
N PHE A 104 -0.19 -1.27 2.70
CA PHE A 104 -0.60 -0.43 3.83
C PHE A 104 -1.45 0.77 3.40
N ALA A 105 -1.76 0.89 2.11
CA ALA A 105 -2.46 2.05 1.57
C ALA A 105 -3.94 2.08 1.97
N CYS A 106 -4.38 3.19 2.57
CA CYS A 106 -5.77 3.41 2.97
C CYS A 106 -6.76 3.38 1.80
N PHE A 107 -6.35 3.64 0.56
CA PHE A 107 -7.26 3.67 -0.58
C PHE A 107 -7.68 2.27 -1.08
N HIS A 108 -7.03 1.20 -0.62
CA HIS A 108 -7.40 -0.15 -0.96
C HIS A 108 -8.53 -0.65 -0.06
N GLU A 109 -9.72 -0.87 -0.66
CA GLU A 109 -10.93 -1.33 0.03
C GLU A 109 -10.69 -2.55 0.93
N ARG A 110 -9.98 -3.56 0.43
CA ARG A 110 -9.69 -4.78 1.20
C ARG A 110 -8.82 -4.53 2.42
N VAL A 111 -7.83 -3.64 2.30
CA VAL A 111 -6.96 -3.24 3.42
C VAL A 111 -7.81 -2.56 4.48
N ARG A 112 -8.63 -1.58 4.10
CA ARG A 112 -9.54 -0.90 5.01
C ARG A 112 -10.50 -1.83 5.73
N TRP A 113 -11.07 -2.80 5.03
CA TRP A 113 -11.94 -3.80 5.62
C TRP A 113 -11.24 -4.66 6.67
N ASN A 114 -10.00 -5.08 6.39
CA ASN A 114 -9.19 -5.80 7.37
C ASN A 114 -8.84 -4.90 8.56
N VAL A 115 -8.56 -3.61 8.36
CA VAL A 115 -8.34 -2.64 9.44
C VAL A 115 -9.60 -2.48 10.29
N VAL A 116 -10.78 -2.31 9.70
CA VAL A 116 -12.06 -2.21 10.41
C VAL A 116 -12.29 -3.45 11.29
N LEU A 117 -12.09 -4.64 10.74
CA LEU A 117 -12.25 -5.89 11.47
C LEU A 117 -11.23 -6.03 12.60
N ALA A 118 -9.97 -5.68 12.34
CA ALA A 118 -8.92 -5.74 13.35
C ALA A 118 -9.21 -4.77 14.49
N VAL A 119 -9.65 -3.53 14.21
CA VAL A 119 -10.05 -2.57 15.24
C VAL A 119 -11.16 -3.17 16.11
N ILE A 120 -12.26 -3.64 15.52
CA ILE A 120 -13.40 -4.21 16.27
C ILE A 120 -12.95 -5.37 17.17
N LEU A 121 -12.11 -6.27 16.64
CA LEU A 121 -11.69 -7.46 17.37
C LEU A 121 -10.64 -7.17 18.43
N THR A 122 -9.67 -6.29 18.19
CA THR A 122 -8.66 -5.91 19.20
C THR A 122 -9.31 -5.27 20.43
N THR A 123 -10.46 -4.63 20.23
CA THR A 123 -11.21 -3.98 21.30
C THR A 123 -12.34 -4.84 21.89
N SER A 124 -12.63 -6.00 21.31
CA SER A 124 -13.69 -6.89 21.78
C SER A 124 -13.18 -7.83 22.87
N LYS A 125 -13.99 -8.03 23.92
CA LYS A 125 -13.70 -9.03 24.97
C LYS A 125 -13.88 -10.48 24.48
N GLU A 126 -14.67 -10.66 23.43
CA GLU A 126 -15.05 -11.95 22.83
C GLU A 126 -14.16 -12.30 21.62
N ALA A 127 -13.05 -11.57 21.41
CA ALA A 127 -12.21 -11.71 20.23
C ALA A 127 -11.64 -13.13 20.01
N ASN A 128 -11.44 -13.87 21.10
CA ASN A 128 -10.92 -15.24 21.10
C ASN A 128 -12.01 -16.29 20.81
N ASP A 129 -13.29 -15.92 20.94
CA ASP A 129 -14.41 -16.79 20.56
C ASP A 129 -14.70 -16.68 19.05
N ILE A 130 -14.34 -15.53 18.46
CA ILE A 130 -14.57 -15.23 17.04
C ILE A 130 -13.39 -15.64 16.17
N CYS A 131 -12.15 -15.45 16.66
CA CYS A 131 -10.92 -15.74 15.94
C CYS A 131 -10.01 -16.63 16.78
N HIS A 132 -9.15 -17.40 16.10
CA HIS A 132 -8.14 -18.18 16.80
C HIS A 132 -7.20 -17.27 17.61
N PRO A 133 -6.87 -17.57 18.88
CA PRO A 133 -6.04 -16.69 19.72
C PRO A 133 -4.69 -16.31 19.10
N ASP A 134 -4.06 -17.24 18.37
CA ASP A 134 -2.80 -17.01 17.64
C ASP A 134 -2.87 -15.93 16.55
N THR A 135 -4.07 -15.44 16.17
CA THR A 135 -4.19 -14.30 15.25
C THR A 135 -3.95 -12.96 15.95
N LEU A 136 -3.86 -12.90 17.29
CA LEU A 136 -3.68 -11.64 18.01
C LEU A 136 -2.43 -10.86 17.54
N PRO A 137 -1.20 -11.45 17.51
CA PRO A 137 -0.02 -10.71 17.05
C PRO A 137 -0.14 -10.27 15.58
N PHE A 138 -0.84 -11.04 14.76
CA PHE A 138 -1.09 -10.70 13.36
C PHE A 138 -2.00 -9.46 13.23
N ARG A 139 -3.11 -9.44 13.99
CA ARG A 139 -4.09 -8.34 13.96
C ARG A 139 -3.52 -7.04 14.52
N GLU A 140 -2.89 -7.12 15.71
CA GLU A 140 -2.28 -5.95 16.36
C GLU A 140 -1.11 -5.42 15.52
N GLY A 141 -0.20 -6.30 15.08
CA GLY A 141 0.90 -5.89 14.21
C GLY A 141 0.43 -5.27 12.89
N PHE A 142 -0.67 -5.76 12.31
CA PHE A 142 -1.24 -5.16 11.10
C PHE A 142 -1.78 -3.75 11.35
N LEU A 143 -2.49 -3.56 12.46
CA LEU A 143 -3.00 -2.24 12.85
C LEU A 143 -1.87 -1.25 13.12
N ASP A 144 -0.87 -1.65 13.89
CA ASP A 144 0.28 -0.81 14.22
C ASP A 144 1.03 -0.40 12.94
N ALA A 145 1.33 -1.36 12.07
CA ALA A 145 1.95 -1.10 10.78
C ALA A 145 1.12 -0.15 9.89
N TRP A 146 -0.20 -0.34 9.86
CA TRP A 146 -1.10 0.50 9.06
C TRP A 146 -1.19 1.93 9.62
N ILE A 147 -1.34 2.09 10.93
CA ILE A 147 -1.34 3.39 11.61
C ILE A 147 -0.01 4.11 11.36
N ASN A 148 1.11 3.39 11.50
CA ASN A 148 2.44 3.96 11.29
C ASN A 148 2.62 4.42 9.83
N ALA A 149 2.16 3.63 8.86
CA ALA A 149 2.18 4.01 7.45
C ALA A 149 1.35 5.27 7.14
N MET A 150 0.28 5.51 7.90
CA MET A 150 -0.57 6.70 7.73
C MET A 150 -0.01 7.95 8.42
N ILE A 151 0.65 7.81 9.58
CA ILE A 151 1.05 8.95 10.43
C ILE A 151 2.55 9.29 10.29
N ARG A 152 3.43 8.31 10.14
CA ARG A 152 4.89 8.48 10.17
C ARG A 152 5.54 7.84 8.96
N GLN A 153 5.45 8.51 7.82
CA GLN A 153 6.00 7.99 6.57
C GLN A 153 7.52 7.73 6.62
N ASN A 154 8.27 8.33 7.56
CA ASN A 154 9.72 8.12 7.65
C ASN A 154 10.15 7.00 8.61
N ASP A 155 9.21 6.40 9.35
CA ASP A 155 9.49 5.28 10.25
C ASP A 155 8.76 4.04 9.73
N CYS A 156 9.52 3.01 9.37
CA CYS A 156 8.99 1.79 8.78
C CYS A 156 9.10 0.57 9.70
N ILE A 157 9.48 0.76 10.97
CA ILE A 157 9.76 -0.34 11.90
C ILE A 157 8.55 -1.25 12.08
N ASP A 158 7.36 -0.68 12.32
CA ASP A 158 6.14 -1.46 12.54
C ASP A 158 5.70 -2.20 11.26
N GLN A 159 5.83 -1.55 10.10
CA GLN A 159 5.56 -2.16 8.81
C GLN A 159 6.48 -3.35 8.55
N GLU A 160 7.79 -3.21 8.76
CA GLU A 160 8.73 -4.32 8.62
C GLU A 160 8.45 -5.43 9.64
N ALA A 161 8.14 -5.09 10.89
CA ALA A 161 7.79 -6.05 11.92
C ALA A 161 6.53 -6.84 11.54
N PHE A 162 5.50 -6.18 11.03
CA PHE A 162 4.29 -6.84 10.57
C PHE A 162 4.55 -7.75 9.37
N VAL A 163 5.29 -7.32 8.34
CA VAL A 163 5.57 -8.22 7.20
C VAL A 163 6.37 -9.44 7.66
N ARG A 164 7.21 -9.35 8.70
CA ARG A 164 7.82 -10.53 9.34
C ARG A 164 6.76 -11.43 9.97
N ILE A 165 5.82 -10.89 10.73
CA ILE A 165 4.72 -11.67 11.34
C ILE A 165 3.88 -12.36 10.25
N TRP A 166 3.48 -11.62 9.22
CA TRP A 166 2.75 -12.17 8.08
C TRP A 166 3.54 -13.30 7.41
N HIS A 167 4.84 -13.13 7.18
CA HIS A 167 5.65 -14.14 6.53
C HIS A 167 5.85 -15.43 7.35
N HIS A 168 5.90 -15.34 8.69
CA HIS A 168 6.18 -16.48 9.58
C HIS A 168 4.93 -17.16 10.16
N THR A 169 3.75 -16.54 10.02
CA THR A 169 2.48 -17.12 10.46
C THR A 169 1.76 -17.83 9.32
N ASN A 170 0.80 -18.68 9.64
CA ASN A 170 -0.09 -19.29 8.65
C ASN A 170 -1.26 -18.37 8.24
N TYR A 171 -1.32 -17.14 8.77
CA TYR A 171 -2.45 -16.22 8.61
C TYR A 171 -2.24 -15.18 7.53
N ASP A 172 -3.23 -14.97 6.67
CA ASP A 172 -3.22 -13.93 5.64
C ASP A 172 -4.34 -12.92 5.85
N LEU A 173 -4.24 -11.76 5.18
CA LEU A 173 -5.35 -10.81 5.12
C LEU A 173 -6.59 -11.49 4.54
N THR A 174 -7.75 -11.16 5.11
CA THR A 174 -9.00 -11.77 4.72
C THR A 174 -9.37 -11.36 3.31
N PHE A 175 -9.43 -12.35 2.40
CA PHE A 175 -9.87 -12.15 1.04
C PHE A 175 -11.39 -12.28 0.92
N PHE A 176 -12.02 -11.25 0.36
CA PHE A 176 -13.45 -11.24 0.06
C PHE A 176 -13.68 -11.50 -1.43
N GLY A 177 -14.39 -12.60 -1.72
CA GLY A 177 -14.86 -12.91 -3.07
C GLY A 177 -15.93 -11.92 -3.53
N THR A 178 -16.35 -11.99 -4.80
CA THR A 178 -17.29 -11.01 -5.37
C THR A 178 -18.61 -10.91 -4.60
N LYS A 179 -19.17 -12.04 -4.15
CA LYS A 179 -20.41 -12.07 -3.36
C LYS A 179 -20.20 -11.47 -1.97
N ASP A 180 -19.11 -11.84 -1.30
CA ASP A 180 -18.77 -11.36 0.04
C ASP A 180 -18.50 -9.86 0.03
N ARG A 181 -17.90 -9.33 -1.04
CA ARG A 181 -17.65 -7.88 -1.18
C ARG A 181 -18.94 -7.06 -1.13
N LEU A 182 -19.99 -7.50 -1.82
CA LEU A 182 -21.28 -6.79 -1.79
C LEU A 182 -21.89 -6.82 -0.39
N ARG A 183 -21.83 -7.96 0.30
CA ARG A 183 -22.34 -8.10 1.67
C ARG A 183 -21.55 -7.25 2.66
N MET A 184 -20.23 -7.29 2.55
CA MET A 184 -19.31 -6.49 3.35
C MET A 184 -19.59 -5.00 3.17
N TYR A 185 -19.78 -4.55 1.92
CA TYR A 185 -20.15 -3.17 1.62
C TYR A 185 -21.47 -2.77 2.30
N ASN A 186 -22.50 -3.61 2.21
CA ASN A 186 -23.78 -3.35 2.86
C ASN A 186 -23.64 -3.31 4.39
N ALA A 187 -22.92 -4.26 4.99
CA ALA A 187 -22.69 -4.31 6.43
C ALA A 187 -21.95 -3.05 6.93
N ILE A 188 -20.91 -2.62 6.22
CA ILE A 188 -20.18 -1.37 6.49
C ILE A 188 -21.07 -0.14 6.30
N SER A 189 -21.94 -0.14 5.27
CA SER A 189 -22.87 0.97 5.06
C SER A 189 -23.89 1.09 6.18
N GLU A 190 -24.41 -0.02 6.71
CA GLU A 190 -25.30 -0.01 7.87
C GLU A 190 -24.54 0.41 9.13
N LEU A 191 -23.33 -0.12 9.34
CA LEU A 191 -22.43 0.28 10.42
C LEU A 191 -22.25 1.81 10.47
N LYS A 192 -21.97 2.42 9.32
CA LYS A 192 -21.75 3.86 9.18
C LYS A 192 -22.98 4.70 9.52
N LYS A 193 -24.20 4.21 9.28
CA LYS A 193 -25.44 4.93 9.62
C LYS A 193 -25.66 5.03 11.13
N ASN A 194 -25.16 4.04 11.87
CA ASN A 194 -25.33 3.93 13.31
C ASN A 194 -24.15 4.55 14.11
N MET A 195 -23.12 5.06 13.43
CA MET A 195 -21.97 5.67 14.10
C MET A 195 -22.30 7.05 14.69
N PRO A 196 -21.79 7.36 15.90
CA PRO A 196 -21.86 8.71 16.42
C PRO A 196 -21.15 9.68 15.47
N PRO A 197 -21.68 10.88 15.24
CA PRO A 197 -20.99 11.88 14.44
C PRO A 197 -19.69 12.31 15.13
N PHE A 198 -18.76 12.86 14.33
CA PHE A 198 -17.59 13.54 14.88
C PHE A 198 -18.00 14.70 15.79
N PRO A 199 -17.23 14.96 16.86
CA PRO A 199 -17.56 16.00 17.82
C PRO A 199 -17.50 17.37 17.12
N ASN A 200 -18.45 18.24 17.43
CA ASN A 200 -18.57 19.58 16.85
C ASN A 200 -18.66 19.62 15.31
N GLY A 201 -19.01 18.50 14.67
CA GLY A 201 -19.10 18.40 13.21
C GLY A 201 -17.75 18.52 12.49
N CYS A 202 -16.64 18.23 13.18
CA CYS A 202 -15.33 18.25 12.54
C CYS A 202 -15.23 17.21 11.42
N THR A 203 -14.37 17.51 10.44
CA THR A 203 -14.05 16.58 9.36
C THR A 203 -13.21 15.41 9.88
N PRO A 204 -13.15 14.29 9.15
CA PRO A 204 -12.30 13.17 9.53
C PRO A 204 -10.82 13.57 9.74
N ASP A 205 -10.29 14.48 8.91
CA ASP A 205 -8.89 14.91 9.02
C ASP A 205 -8.67 15.84 10.22
N GLU A 206 -9.61 16.76 10.47
CA GLU A 206 -9.61 17.59 11.69
C GLU A 206 -9.69 16.73 12.95
N PHE A 207 -10.41 15.61 12.90
CA PHE A 207 -10.44 14.65 14.01
C PHE A 207 -9.06 14.05 14.28
N LEU A 208 -8.30 13.65 13.25
CA LEU A 208 -6.96 13.10 13.45
C LEU A 208 -5.97 14.14 13.99
N GLU A 209 -5.99 15.35 13.46
CA GLU A 209 -5.11 16.44 13.93
C GLU A 209 -5.47 16.89 15.36
N GLY A 210 -6.77 16.92 15.65
CA GLY A 210 -7.36 17.28 16.93
C GLY A 210 -7.35 16.14 17.96
N ALA A 211 -7.06 14.89 17.55
CA ALA A 211 -7.15 13.68 18.37
C ALA A 211 -6.47 13.86 19.73
N LYS A 212 -5.26 14.43 19.71
CA LYS A 212 -4.40 14.70 20.87
C LYS A 212 -4.96 15.73 21.86
N HIS A 213 -5.96 16.50 21.44
CA HIS A 213 -6.58 17.58 22.22
C HIS A 213 -7.94 17.19 22.79
N PHE A 214 -8.52 16.07 22.38
CA PHE A 214 -9.76 15.58 22.98
C PHE A 214 -9.52 15.06 24.39
N ASP A 215 -10.56 15.15 25.20
CA ASP A 215 -10.55 14.57 26.54
C ASP A 215 -10.36 13.04 26.46
N GLN A 216 -9.51 12.51 27.33
CA GLN A 216 -9.17 11.08 27.36
C GLN A 216 -10.40 10.20 27.57
N LYS A 217 -11.39 10.65 28.34
CA LYS A 217 -12.63 9.90 28.56
C LYS A 217 -13.46 9.87 27.27
N GLN A 218 -13.55 10.98 26.55
CA GLN A 218 -14.20 11.03 25.23
C GLN A 218 -13.50 10.16 24.19
N LEU A 219 -12.16 10.16 24.17
CA LEU A 219 -11.39 9.31 23.25
C LEU A 219 -11.57 7.82 23.54
N ARG A 220 -11.59 7.41 24.82
CA ARG A 220 -11.90 6.02 25.17
C ARG A 220 -13.33 5.66 24.79
N GLN A 221 -14.26 6.57 25.06
CA GLN A 221 -15.67 6.38 24.76
C GLN A 221 -15.92 6.27 23.25
N PHE A 222 -15.59 7.30 22.47
CA PHE A 222 -16.01 7.42 21.07
C PHE A 222 -14.87 7.22 20.06
N GLY A 223 -13.61 7.20 20.50
CA GLY A 223 -12.43 7.12 19.64
C GLY A 223 -12.46 5.93 18.67
N PRO A 224 -12.80 4.70 19.09
CA PRO A 224 -12.91 3.57 18.16
C PRO A 224 -13.94 3.80 17.06
N ALA A 225 -15.12 4.34 17.40
CA ALA A 225 -16.16 4.65 16.42
C ALA A 225 -15.72 5.74 15.44
N TRP A 226 -15.10 6.81 15.94
CA TRP A 226 -14.55 7.89 15.14
C TRP A 226 -13.39 7.44 14.24
N ALA A 227 -12.50 6.59 14.73
CA ALA A 227 -11.43 5.99 13.94
C ALA A 227 -11.98 5.14 12.80
N LEU A 228 -13.00 4.30 13.07
CA LEU A 228 -13.67 3.54 12.01
C LEU A 228 -14.38 4.47 11.02
N GLN A 229 -15.01 5.54 11.48
CA GLN A 229 -15.64 6.53 10.61
C GLN A 229 -14.61 7.20 9.70
N TRP A 230 -13.41 7.49 10.20
CA TRP A 230 -12.29 8.01 9.40
C TRP A 230 -11.82 6.99 8.35
N VAL A 231 -11.57 5.74 8.76
CA VAL A 231 -11.18 4.64 7.84
C VAL A 231 -12.22 4.47 6.71
N MET A 232 -13.51 4.57 7.03
CA MET A 232 -14.59 4.48 6.05
C MET A 232 -14.86 5.79 5.29
N GLY A 233 -14.38 6.93 5.79
CA GLY A 233 -14.54 8.26 5.20
C GLY A 233 -13.63 8.50 4.00
N ALA A 234 -12.39 8.00 4.07
CA ALA A 234 -11.35 8.12 3.05
C ALA A 234 -11.76 7.60 1.64
N GLU A 235 -12.89 6.90 1.54
CA GLU A 235 -13.48 6.42 0.30
C GLU A 235 -14.03 7.56 -0.59
N ARG A 236 -14.55 8.63 0.03
CA ARG A 236 -15.25 9.71 -0.68
C ARG A 236 -14.30 10.60 -1.48
N ASP A 237 -13.20 11.03 -0.88
CA ASP A 237 -12.26 11.96 -1.51
C ASP A 237 -11.57 11.29 -2.71
N MET A 238 -11.27 10.00 -2.60
CA MET A 238 -10.63 9.24 -3.69
C MET A 238 -11.55 8.90 -4.86
N THR A 239 -12.87 8.87 -4.66
CA THR A 239 -13.82 8.68 -5.77
C THR A 239 -13.91 9.94 -6.64
N GLN A 240 -13.65 11.11 -6.06
CA GLN A 240 -13.51 12.37 -6.81
C GLN A 240 -12.20 12.39 -7.61
N PHE A 241 -11.08 11.99 -7.02
CA PHE A 241 -9.81 11.81 -7.75
C PHE A 241 -9.93 10.83 -8.92
N LYS A 242 -10.60 9.68 -8.73
CA LYS A 242 -10.82 8.69 -9.81
C LYS A 242 -11.71 9.20 -10.94
N LYS A 243 -12.65 10.12 -10.67
CA LYS A 243 -13.44 10.77 -11.73
C LYS A 243 -12.56 11.73 -12.52
N GLN A 244 -11.75 12.55 -11.85
CA GLN A 244 -10.79 13.45 -12.51
C GLN A 244 -9.77 12.68 -13.37
N ASP A 245 -9.20 11.60 -12.84
CA ASP A 245 -8.26 10.75 -13.60
C ASP A 245 -8.93 10.05 -14.78
N LYS A 246 -10.17 9.53 -14.62
CA LYS A 246 -10.88 8.88 -15.73
C LYS A 246 -11.26 9.86 -16.83
N ASP A 247 -11.67 11.07 -16.46
CA ASP A 247 -12.04 12.10 -17.42
C ASP A 247 -10.80 12.61 -18.18
N GLN A 248 -9.61 12.59 -17.55
CA GLN A 248 -8.33 12.84 -18.23
C GLN A 248 -7.86 11.68 -19.13
N VAL A 249 -8.08 10.43 -18.71
CA VAL A 249 -7.63 9.24 -19.46
C VAL A 249 -8.54 8.90 -20.65
N MET A 250 -9.85 9.18 -20.57
CA MET A 250 -10.77 8.90 -21.68
C MET A 250 -10.68 9.89 -22.85
N THR A 251 -10.09 11.07 -22.65
CA THR A 251 -9.83 12.02 -23.75
C THR A 251 -8.62 11.65 -24.61
N ASP A 252 -7.70 10.81 -24.12
CA ASP A 252 -6.45 10.44 -24.81
C ASP A 252 -6.42 8.94 -25.15
N GLY A 253 -6.98 8.58 -26.31
CA GLY A 253 -7.09 7.21 -26.83
C GLY A 253 -5.77 6.51 -27.24
N ASP A 254 -4.62 6.87 -26.67
CA ASP A 254 -3.28 6.25 -26.85
C ASP A 254 -2.55 6.09 -25.48
N SER A 255 -3.29 5.51 -24.53
CA SER A 255 -3.17 5.62 -23.07
C SER A 255 -1.85 5.21 -22.38
N LEU A 256 -0.84 4.68 -23.09
CA LEU A 256 0.48 4.38 -22.50
C LEU A 256 1.57 5.37 -22.91
N GLN A 257 1.34 6.18 -23.96
CA GLN A 257 2.25 7.28 -24.31
C GLN A 257 1.81 8.59 -23.64
N SER A 258 0.51 8.87 -23.52
CA SER A 258 0.01 10.10 -22.87
C SER A 258 0.33 10.18 -21.38
N ALA A 259 0.18 9.07 -20.64
CA ALA A 259 0.52 8.99 -19.21
C ALA A 259 2.02 9.25 -18.93
N PHE A 260 2.89 9.11 -19.94
CA PHE A 260 4.31 9.42 -19.86
C PHE A 260 4.71 10.72 -20.59
N SER A 261 3.78 11.37 -21.30
CA SER A 261 4.05 12.63 -22.01
C SER A 261 4.26 13.81 -21.07
N GLY A 262 3.86 13.68 -19.80
CA GLY A 262 4.14 14.65 -18.73
C GLY A 262 5.36 14.33 -17.86
N LEU A 263 6.05 13.20 -18.08
CA LEU A 263 7.13 12.70 -17.24
C LEU A 263 8.53 13.19 -17.64
N GLY A 264 8.64 14.25 -18.45
CA GLY A 264 9.92 14.87 -18.77
C GLY A 264 9.81 15.81 -19.96
N GLY A 265 9.94 17.11 -19.71
CA GLY A 265 10.25 18.03 -20.79
C GLY A 265 11.60 17.62 -21.41
N PRO A 266 11.71 17.42 -22.73
CA PRO A 266 12.93 16.92 -23.37
C PRO A 266 14.17 17.81 -23.16
N ALA A 267 13.99 19.04 -22.67
CA ALA A 267 15.04 20.05 -22.61
C ALA A 267 16.18 19.76 -21.63
N GLU A 268 15.96 19.05 -20.51
CA GLU A 268 17.03 18.84 -19.52
C GLU A 268 17.84 17.56 -19.78
N GLU A 269 17.18 16.46 -20.17
CA GLU A 269 17.85 15.18 -20.43
C GLU A 269 18.87 15.26 -21.56
N ASP A 270 18.56 16.01 -22.62
CA ASP A 270 19.44 16.15 -23.79
C ASP A 270 20.68 17.03 -23.51
N THR A 271 20.73 17.71 -22.36
CA THR A 271 21.88 18.53 -21.96
C THR A 271 22.87 17.81 -21.05
N ILE A 272 22.53 16.61 -20.56
CA ILE A 272 23.40 15.85 -19.66
C ILE A 272 24.52 15.20 -20.47
N PRO A 273 25.80 15.51 -20.22
CA PRO A 273 26.90 14.91 -20.96
C PRO A 273 26.97 13.41 -20.67
N LEU A 274 26.86 12.59 -21.72
CA LEU A 274 27.01 11.15 -21.61
C LEU A 274 28.50 10.81 -21.47
N THR A 275 28.92 10.36 -20.30
CA THR A 275 30.30 9.93 -20.03
C THR A 275 30.34 8.51 -19.50
N TYR A 276 31.52 7.88 -19.54
CA TYR A 276 31.69 6.55 -18.97
C TYR A 276 31.37 6.55 -17.47
N GLU A 277 31.82 7.57 -16.74
CA GLU A 277 31.61 7.74 -15.30
C GLU A 277 30.14 7.82 -14.94
N LEU A 278 29.31 8.48 -15.77
CA LEU A 278 27.86 8.54 -15.58
C LEU A 278 27.26 7.12 -15.52
N PHE A 279 27.62 6.25 -16.46
CA PHE A 279 27.15 4.87 -16.51
C PHE A 279 27.79 3.96 -15.47
N GLN A 280 28.84 4.42 -14.77
CA GLN A 280 29.42 3.70 -13.65
C GLN A 280 28.74 3.99 -12.30
N ARG A 281 27.84 4.98 -12.22
CA ARG A 281 27.08 5.32 -11.01
C ARG A 281 26.12 4.21 -10.60
N ASP A 282 25.93 4.04 -9.30
CA ASP A 282 25.17 2.92 -8.73
C ASP A 282 23.71 2.91 -9.20
N TRP A 283 23.07 4.08 -9.23
CA TRP A 283 21.69 4.24 -9.70
C TRP A 283 21.53 3.90 -11.19
N VAL A 284 22.50 4.28 -12.02
CA VAL A 284 22.47 4.01 -13.46
C VAL A 284 22.74 2.53 -13.73
N LYS A 285 23.69 1.91 -13.01
CA LYS A 285 23.92 0.47 -13.05
C LYS A 285 22.70 -0.33 -12.61
N ALA A 286 22.06 0.09 -11.52
CA ALA A 286 20.82 -0.50 -11.04
C ALA A 286 19.74 -0.48 -12.12
N LEU A 287 19.50 0.70 -12.72
CA LEU A 287 18.56 0.88 -13.82
C LEU A 287 18.88 -0.05 -15.00
N LEU A 288 20.16 -0.15 -15.39
CA LEU A 288 20.64 -0.94 -16.52
C LEU A 288 20.72 -2.45 -16.25
N THR A 289 20.35 -2.93 -15.05
CA THR A 289 20.21 -4.37 -14.78
C THR A 289 19.32 -5.00 -15.85
N PRO A 290 19.79 -6.03 -16.60
CA PRO A 290 19.07 -6.61 -17.72
C PRO A 290 17.65 -7.01 -17.35
N ILE A 291 16.69 -6.67 -18.23
CA ILE A 291 15.32 -7.16 -18.10
C ILE A 291 15.26 -8.52 -18.78
N GLU A 292 14.99 -9.56 -18.01
CA GLU A 292 14.84 -10.90 -18.55
C GLU A 292 13.46 -11.03 -19.23
N PRO A 293 13.35 -11.80 -20.31
CA PRO A 293 12.04 -12.16 -20.86
C PRO A 293 11.25 -12.85 -19.74
N VAL A 294 10.14 -12.24 -19.35
CA VAL A 294 9.33 -12.70 -18.22
C VAL A 294 8.64 -13.99 -18.64
N TYR A 295 9.28 -15.12 -18.36
CA TYR A 295 8.58 -16.39 -18.28
C TYR A 295 7.81 -16.35 -16.98
N VAL A 296 6.53 -15.95 -17.06
CA VAL A 296 5.61 -16.22 -15.96
C VAL A 296 5.54 -17.72 -15.87
N ASP A 297 6.32 -18.28 -14.95
CA ASP A 297 6.31 -19.70 -14.72
C ASP A 297 4.95 -20.05 -14.09
N ASN A 298 4.00 -20.37 -14.96
CA ASN A 298 2.68 -20.85 -14.55
C ASN A 298 2.78 -22.21 -13.84
N SER A 299 3.95 -22.85 -13.84
CA SER A 299 4.20 -24.10 -13.12
C SER A 299 4.58 -23.88 -11.65
N TYR A 300 4.63 -22.64 -11.15
CA TYR A 300 4.75 -22.40 -9.73
C TYR A 300 3.63 -23.10 -8.98
N THR A 301 3.98 -24.20 -8.31
CA THR A 301 3.10 -24.89 -7.38
C THR A 301 2.71 -23.88 -6.31
N ILE A 302 1.44 -23.47 -6.33
CA ILE A 302 0.85 -22.65 -5.29
C ILE A 302 1.07 -23.45 -4.01
N GLY A 303 1.93 -22.94 -3.12
CA GLY A 303 2.12 -23.51 -1.80
C GLY A 303 0.77 -23.60 -1.06
N PRO A 304 0.71 -24.29 0.09
CA PRO A 304 -0.52 -24.29 0.88
C PRO A 304 -1.00 -22.84 1.05
N ARG A 305 -2.26 -22.59 0.68
CA ARG A 305 -2.83 -21.25 0.82
C ARG A 305 -2.82 -20.91 2.30
N ALA A 306 -2.24 -19.76 2.63
CA ALA A 306 -2.36 -19.21 3.97
C ALA A 306 -3.85 -19.05 4.30
N GLN A 307 -4.18 -19.30 5.56
CA GLN A 307 -5.53 -19.19 6.07
C GLN A 307 -5.85 -17.71 6.29
N ASN A 308 -7.02 -17.22 5.85
CA ASN A 308 -7.44 -15.87 6.24
C ASN A 308 -7.46 -15.77 7.78
N TRP A 309 -6.94 -14.67 8.34
CA TRP A 309 -6.90 -14.48 9.80
C TRP A 309 -8.31 -14.46 10.42
N ILE A 310 -9.33 -14.11 9.63
CA ILE A 310 -10.75 -14.34 9.94
C ILE A 310 -11.46 -14.90 8.71
N ALA A 311 -12.38 -15.85 8.88
CA ALA A 311 -13.17 -16.35 7.76
C ALA A 311 -14.07 -15.23 7.19
N PRO A 312 -14.20 -15.07 5.86
CA PRO A 312 -15.01 -13.99 5.27
C PRO A 312 -16.47 -13.99 5.74
N SER A 313 -17.08 -15.16 5.90
CA SER A 313 -18.45 -15.29 6.43
C SER A 313 -18.56 -14.78 7.87
N THR A 314 -17.62 -15.16 8.73
CA THR A 314 -17.55 -14.72 10.13
C THR A 314 -17.31 -13.22 10.23
N ALA A 315 -16.41 -12.67 9.39
CA ALA A 315 -16.16 -11.24 9.32
C ALA A 315 -17.42 -10.43 8.94
N ILE A 316 -18.20 -10.94 7.97
CA ILE A 316 -19.47 -10.31 7.58
C ILE A 316 -20.51 -10.43 8.70
N GLU A 317 -20.65 -11.61 9.32
CA GLU A 317 -21.60 -11.83 10.42
C GLU A 317 -21.30 -10.98 11.65
N LEU A 318 -20.00 -10.76 11.94
CA LEU A 318 -19.54 -9.84 12.97
C LEU A 318 -20.06 -8.43 12.71
N LEU A 319 -19.90 -7.94 11.48
CA LEU A 319 -20.33 -6.59 11.11
C LEU A 319 -21.84 -6.43 10.97
N GLU A 320 -22.55 -7.51 10.65
CA GLU A 320 -24.01 -7.56 10.63
C GLU A 320 -24.61 -7.72 12.04
N GLY A 321 -23.79 -7.84 13.10
CA GLY A 321 -24.25 -8.04 14.47
C GLY A 321 -24.97 -9.37 14.71
N ARG A 322 -24.63 -10.41 13.93
CA ARG A 322 -25.29 -11.73 14.00
C ARG A 322 -24.55 -12.76 14.85
N LEU A 323 -23.35 -12.44 15.33
CA LEU A 323 -22.63 -13.31 16.26
C LEU A 323 -23.23 -13.13 17.66
N ALA A 324 -23.65 -14.26 18.25
CA ALA A 324 -24.76 -14.41 19.21
C ALA A 324 -24.67 -13.65 20.54
N GLU A 325 -23.55 -13.01 20.86
CA GLU A 325 -23.37 -12.21 22.09
C GLU A 325 -23.13 -10.71 21.82
N ILE A 326 -23.10 -10.34 20.54
CA ILE A 326 -22.96 -8.98 20.04
C ILE A 326 -24.34 -8.55 19.53
N LEU A 327 -25.26 -8.28 20.45
CA LEU A 327 -26.62 -7.85 20.11
C LEU A 327 -26.59 -6.39 19.64
N ASP A 328 -26.62 -6.15 18.34
CA ASP A 328 -26.58 -4.82 17.72
C ASP A 328 -25.15 -4.22 17.58
N ILE A 329 -24.92 -3.62 16.42
CA ILE A 329 -23.80 -2.73 16.13
C ILE A 329 -23.69 -1.63 17.19
N ALA A 330 -24.84 -1.14 17.69
CA ALA A 330 -24.88 -0.20 18.78
C ALA A 330 -24.22 -0.76 20.05
N ASP A 331 -24.35 -2.06 20.34
CA ASP A 331 -23.69 -2.70 21.47
C ASP A 331 -22.22 -3.00 21.20
N ILE A 332 -21.79 -3.24 19.95
CA ILE A 332 -20.35 -3.26 19.60
C ILE A 332 -19.74 -1.94 20.04
N PHE A 333 -20.36 -0.83 19.64
CA PHE A 333 -19.89 0.50 20.01
C PHE A 333 -20.09 0.80 21.50
N ALA A 334 -21.17 0.36 22.13
CA ALA A 334 -21.38 0.53 23.57
C ALA A 334 -20.37 -0.26 24.40
N LYS A 335 -19.95 -1.45 23.94
CA LYS A 335 -18.90 -2.25 24.58
C LYS A 335 -17.53 -1.59 24.38
N LEU A 336 -17.26 -1.04 23.20
CA LEU A 336 -16.08 -0.21 22.90
C LEU A 336 -15.97 1.02 23.80
N ILE A 337 -17.12 1.58 24.19
CA ILE A 337 -17.24 2.77 25.04
C ILE A 337 -16.85 2.49 26.51
N VAL A 338 -17.03 1.24 27.00
CA VAL A 338 -16.96 0.89 28.43
C VAL A 338 -15.68 0.12 28.82
N SER A 339 -14.93 -0.42 27.84
CA SER A 339 -13.58 -0.97 28.03
C SER A 339 -12.52 0.12 27.96
#